data_AF-A0A3M1HP85-F1
#
_entry.id   AF-A0A3M1HP85-F1
#
_cell.length_a   1.000
_cell.length_b   1.000
_cell.length_c   1.000
_cell.angle_alpha   90.00
_cell.angle_beta   90.00
_cell.angle_gamma   90.00
#
_symmetry.space_group_name_H-M   'P 1'
#
loop_
_entity.id
_entity.type
_entity.pdbx_description
1 polymer ?
#
loop_
_entity_poly.entity_id
_entity_poly.type
_entity_poly.pdbx_seq_one_letter_code
_entity_poly.pdbx_strand_id
1 'polypeptide(L)'
;MVVNNQIRKVTKRTRGFEDFTEERIIQAILGAAKDGGGFQACLLDEPFHEIYHGKSDEEIAAMLTDDVIICLNSNEINLIPYRPPQIELIQDLVEHVLFSRGFVEIGEMYHAYRAGRALIRDKEIREDQFAGSGYPHSKLEKVKKWHQEHECDTLEKVNEWVKRGKLKELIDASIAVYEESLDEAARKFMANPHVRVLVITGPSSSGKTTTTHKLCERLRKEGIRFKSLELDNYFWNLQQHPRDSFGDYNYEVPESLDLILINKHVGALLAGETIYPPKYNFNTGNREPSDKPFKLADDEVLLLDSLYGLFPPMTASVEREKKFQLYIETLTTLYFSGYKNGKEFLPFTDYRLLRRMLRDEKYRNHPIERTLGHWHYVRKGELGDIIPRINVADIIINGGLAFELPVLKQAMGDSFPPFQHYLEQRRLDPYIRGKRVKNILDHTISANVDLDDMTLIPEDCHLREFIGGSKYKSLTL
;
A
#
# COMPACT_ATOMS: atom_id res chain seq x y z
N MET A 1 23.00 -3.66 28.29
CA MET A 1 23.04 -2.98 29.60
C MET A 1 21.60 -3.00 30.09
N VAL A 2 21.28 -3.59 31.24
CA VAL A 2 19.88 -3.72 31.70
C VAL A 2 19.29 -2.33 31.84
N VAL A 3 18.22 -2.03 31.11
CA VAL A 3 17.57 -0.72 31.17
C VAL A 3 16.85 -0.58 32.51
N ASN A 4 17.12 0.51 33.23
CA ASN A 4 16.38 0.80 34.47
C ASN A 4 14.99 1.34 34.12
N ASN A 5 13.98 0.48 34.14
CA ASN A 5 12.60 0.86 33.84
C ASN A 5 11.99 1.69 34.98
N GLN A 6 11.57 2.92 34.66
CA GLN A 6 10.96 3.83 35.63
C GLN A 6 9.43 3.92 35.48
N ILE A 7 8.85 3.25 34.47
CA ILE A 7 7.42 3.25 34.19
C ILE A 7 6.73 2.19 35.05
N ARG A 8 5.80 2.64 35.91
CA ARG A 8 5.07 1.76 36.82
C ARG A 8 3.67 1.40 36.34
N LYS A 9 3.01 2.31 35.63
CA LYS A 9 1.62 2.18 35.20
C LYS A 9 1.46 2.60 33.76
N VAL A 10 0.35 2.20 33.15
CA VAL A 10 -0.12 2.66 31.85
C VAL A 10 -1.57 3.08 31.94
N THR A 11 -1.96 4.00 31.07
CA THR A 11 -3.35 4.43 30.91
C THR A 11 -3.98 3.68 29.73
N LYS A 12 -5.05 2.93 29.99
CA LYS A 12 -5.89 2.34 28.94
C LYS A 12 -6.69 3.43 28.23
N ARG A 13 -7.13 3.17 26.99
CA ARG A 13 -8.06 4.04 26.27
C ARG A 13 -9.34 4.37 27.05
N THR A 14 -9.84 3.42 27.85
CA THR A 14 -11.00 3.59 28.75
C THR A 14 -10.72 4.46 29.98
N ARG A 15 -9.53 5.10 30.05
CA ARG A 15 -9.02 5.90 31.17
C ARG A 15 -8.78 5.11 32.47
N GLY A 16 -8.83 3.78 32.40
CA GLY A 16 -8.41 2.90 33.49
C GLY A 16 -6.89 2.78 33.57
N PHE A 17 -6.37 2.53 34.77
CA PHE A 17 -4.95 2.24 34.99
C PHE A 17 -4.67 0.74 35.00
N GLU A 18 -3.46 0.38 34.64
CA GLU A 18 -2.92 -0.98 34.65
C GLU A 18 -1.43 -0.91 35.01
N ASP A 19 -0.90 -1.96 35.63
CA ASP A 19 0.53 -2.07 35.89
C ASP A 19 1.31 -2.26 34.59
N PHE A 20 2.40 -1.52 34.43
CA PHE A 20 3.26 -1.64 33.26
C PHE A 20 4.00 -2.98 33.31
N THR A 21 3.98 -3.74 32.21
CA THR A 21 4.81 -4.94 32.05
C THR A 21 5.48 -4.95 30.68
N GLU A 22 6.78 -5.25 30.68
CA GLU A 22 7.62 -5.34 29.48
C GLU A 22 7.22 -6.53 28.61
N GLU A 23 6.71 -7.60 29.25
CA GLU A 23 6.26 -8.82 28.60
C GLU A 23 5.22 -8.54 27.50
N ARG A 24 4.32 -7.58 27.70
CA ARG A 24 3.34 -7.20 26.67
C ARG A 24 3.99 -6.62 25.41
N ILE A 25 5.06 -5.85 25.59
CA ILE A 25 5.81 -5.26 24.48
C ILE A 25 6.57 -6.37 23.75
N ILE A 26 7.27 -7.23 24.49
CA ILE A 26 7.99 -8.38 23.95
C ILE A 26 7.06 -9.27 23.12
N GLN A 27 5.90 -9.66 23.66
CA GLN A 27 4.94 -10.51 22.96
C GLN A 27 4.37 -9.85 21.70
N ALA A 28 4.14 -8.54 21.73
CA ALA A 28 3.65 -7.82 20.56
C ALA A 28 4.72 -7.74 19.45
N ILE A 29 5.99 -7.54 19.82
CA ILE A 29 7.13 -7.55 18.90
C ILE A 29 7.35 -8.96 18.32
N LEU A 30 7.33 -10.00 19.16
CA LEU A 30 7.46 -11.40 18.74
C LEU A 30 6.32 -11.84 17.81
N GLY A 31 5.10 -11.41 18.07
CA GLY A 31 3.96 -11.67 17.20
C GLY A 31 4.18 -11.13 15.79
N ALA A 32 4.62 -9.87 15.69
CA ALA A 32 4.94 -9.25 14.40
C ALA A 32 6.14 -9.92 13.71
N ALA A 33 7.17 -10.29 14.48
CA ALA A 33 8.34 -11.00 13.94
C ALA A 33 7.93 -12.37 13.36
N LYS A 34 7.10 -13.14 14.08
CA LYS A 34 6.59 -14.44 13.62
C LYS A 34 5.85 -14.32 12.28
N ASP A 35 5.00 -13.31 12.14
CA ASP A 35 4.25 -13.06 10.90
C ASP A 35 5.18 -12.59 9.75
N GLY A 36 6.30 -11.94 10.10
CA GLY A 36 7.37 -11.56 9.18
C GLY A 36 8.40 -12.67 8.86
N GLY A 37 8.26 -13.88 9.42
CA GLY A 37 9.20 -14.99 9.22
C GLY A 37 10.41 -15.01 10.18
N GLY A 38 10.36 -14.24 11.27
CA GLY A 38 11.39 -14.11 12.30
C GLY A 38 12.36 -12.97 12.05
N PHE A 39 13.09 -12.54 13.09
CA PHE A 39 14.05 -11.44 12.96
C PHE A 39 15.24 -11.80 12.08
N GLN A 40 15.63 -13.08 12.10
CA GLN A 40 16.77 -13.57 11.32
C GLN A 40 16.59 -13.37 9.82
N ALA A 41 15.36 -13.47 9.29
CA ALA A 41 15.03 -13.17 7.90
C ALA A 41 15.14 -11.67 7.56
N CYS A 42 15.07 -10.80 8.58
CA CYS A 42 15.16 -9.36 8.40
C CYS A 42 16.60 -8.82 8.50
N LEU A 43 17.53 -9.57 9.12
CA LEU A 43 18.90 -9.11 9.32
C LEU A 43 19.63 -8.86 8.01
N LEU A 44 20.52 -7.86 8.07
CA LEU A 44 21.36 -7.44 6.96
C LEU A 44 22.81 -7.50 7.44
N ASP A 45 23.73 -7.72 6.50
CA ASP A 45 25.15 -7.50 6.73
C ASP A 45 25.43 -5.99 6.69
N GLU A 46 25.05 -5.32 7.77
CA GLU A 46 25.13 -3.87 7.97
C GLU A 46 25.47 -3.56 9.43
N PRO A 47 26.23 -2.48 9.71
CA PRO A 47 26.64 -2.15 11.09
C PRO A 47 25.47 -1.97 12.07
N PHE A 48 24.32 -1.48 11.60
CA PHE A 48 23.14 -1.29 12.45
C PHE A 48 22.44 -2.61 12.83
N HIS A 49 22.74 -3.71 12.13
CA HIS A 49 22.22 -5.05 12.44
C HIS A 49 23.26 -5.98 13.08
N GLU A 50 24.55 -5.64 13.07
CA GLU A 50 25.65 -6.44 13.63
C GLU A 50 25.35 -6.96 15.05
N ILE A 51 24.78 -6.12 15.90
CA ILE A 51 24.46 -6.44 17.30
C ILE A 51 23.40 -7.53 17.47
N TYR A 52 22.62 -7.84 16.43
CA TYR A 52 21.53 -8.81 16.46
C TYR A 52 21.92 -10.17 15.86
N HIS A 53 23.06 -10.26 15.17
CA HIS A 53 23.52 -11.52 14.58
C HIS A 53 23.78 -12.57 15.64
N GLY A 54 23.32 -13.80 15.38
CA GLY A 54 23.46 -14.94 16.30
C GLY A 54 22.52 -14.94 17.50
N LYS A 55 21.61 -13.97 17.60
CA LYS A 55 20.59 -13.91 18.68
C LYS A 55 19.29 -14.58 18.27
N SER A 56 18.59 -15.17 19.24
CA SER A 56 17.22 -15.65 19.08
C SER A 56 16.23 -14.50 18.87
N ASP A 57 15.05 -14.81 18.33
CA ASP A 57 13.98 -13.82 18.17
C ASP A 57 13.56 -13.21 19.52
N GLU A 58 13.56 -14.01 20.59
CA GLU A 58 13.28 -13.58 21.96
C GLU A 58 14.33 -12.58 22.48
N GLU A 59 15.62 -12.85 22.25
CA GLU A 59 16.69 -11.94 22.64
C GLU A 59 16.60 -10.61 21.87
N ILE A 60 16.32 -10.65 20.56
CA ILE A 60 16.15 -9.44 19.74
C ILE A 60 14.92 -8.66 20.21
N ALA A 61 13.79 -9.32 20.45
CA ALA A 61 12.58 -8.67 20.96
C ALA A 61 12.80 -8.02 22.33
N ALA A 62 13.56 -8.64 23.22
CA ALA A 62 13.95 -8.06 24.50
C ALA A 62 14.82 -6.81 24.32
N MET A 63 15.83 -6.86 23.43
CA MET A 63 16.67 -5.70 23.12
C MET A 63 15.89 -4.54 22.52
N LEU A 64 14.90 -4.81 21.66
CA LEU A 64 14.01 -3.78 21.11
C LEU A 64 13.05 -3.24 22.16
N THR A 65 12.62 -4.07 23.11
CA THR A 65 11.80 -3.62 24.26
C THR A 65 12.59 -2.69 25.16
N ASP A 66 13.87 -2.98 25.41
CA ASP A 66 14.80 -2.09 26.12
C ASP A 66 14.85 -0.70 25.47
N ASP A 67 14.93 -0.63 24.13
CA ASP A 67 14.90 0.64 23.39
C ASP A 67 13.57 1.38 23.57
N VAL A 68 12.43 0.68 23.57
CA VAL A 68 11.11 1.28 23.84
C VAL A 68 11.06 1.88 25.24
N ILE A 69 11.60 1.18 26.24
CA ILE A 69 11.66 1.67 27.63
C ILE A 69 12.57 2.89 27.74
N ILE A 70 13.71 2.92 27.03
CA ILE A 70 14.58 4.09 26.95
C ILE A 70 13.80 5.29 26.40
N CYS A 71 13.02 5.11 25.32
CA CYS A 71 12.17 6.15 24.77
C CYS A 71 11.05 6.60 25.74
N LEU A 72 10.46 5.67 26.50
CA LEU A 72 9.46 6.02 27.51
C LEU A 72 10.06 6.84 28.65
N ASN A 73 11.23 6.42 29.15
CA ASN A 73 11.95 7.06 30.24
C ASN A 73 12.50 8.45 29.89
N SER A 74 12.80 8.70 28.61
CA SER A 74 13.34 10.00 28.17
C SER A 74 12.32 11.14 28.22
N ASN A 75 11.03 10.82 28.34
CA ASN A 75 9.96 11.80 28.51
C ASN A 75 9.55 11.90 29.99
N GLU A 76 9.94 12.98 30.66
CA GLU A 76 9.67 13.23 32.09
C GLU A 76 8.18 13.15 32.44
N ILE A 77 7.28 13.45 31.50
CA ILE A 77 5.83 13.36 31.72
C ILE A 77 5.40 11.93 32.03
N ASN A 78 6.01 10.94 31.37
CA ASN A 78 5.67 9.52 31.56
C ASN A 78 6.07 8.99 32.94
N LEU A 79 7.01 9.68 33.62
CA LEU A 79 7.52 9.30 34.94
C LEU A 79 6.59 9.75 36.08
N ILE A 80 5.61 10.62 35.79
CA ILE A 80 4.68 11.16 36.78
C ILE A 80 3.65 10.07 37.16
N PRO A 81 3.56 9.64 38.43
CA PRO A 81 2.75 8.47 38.82
C PRO A 81 1.26 8.55 38.50
N TYR A 82 0.69 9.75 38.46
CA TYR A 82 -0.73 10.00 38.14
C TYR A 82 -0.96 10.42 36.68
N ARG A 83 0.11 10.45 35.86
CA ARG A 83 0.05 10.72 34.42
C ARG A 83 0.85 9.69 33.63
N PRO A 84 0.61 8.38 33.83
CA PRO A 84 1.34 7.34 33.11
C PRO A 84 1.07 7.37 31.60
N PRO A 85 2.00 6.86 30.78
CA PRO A 85 1.86 6.81 29.33
C PRO A 85 0.62 6.04 28.90
N GLN A 86 0.03 6.46 27.78
CA GLN A 86 -1.08 5.72 27.17
C GLN A 86 -0.56 4.48 26.43
N ILE A 87 -1.39 3.43 26.34
CA ILE A 87 -1.04 2.23 25.57
C ILE A 87 -0.74 2.58 24.11
N GLU A 88 -1.48 3.52 23.53
CA GLU A 88 -1.29 3.99 22.17
C GLU A 88 0.10 4.60 21.97
N LEU A 89 0.61 5.37 22.95
CA LEU A 89 1.97 5.90 22.92
C LEU A 89 3.02 4.77 22.95
N ILE A 90 2.81 3.73 23.76
CA ILE A 90 3.72 2.57 23.80
C ILE A 90 3.74 1.87 22.44
N GLN A 91 2.57 1.70 21.80
CA GLN A 91 2.48 1.10 20.47
C GLN A 91 3.19 1.96 19.41
N ASP A 92 3.05 3.28 19.47
CA ASP A 92 3.77 4.22 18.60
C ASP A 92 5.29 4.12 18.79
N LEU A 93 5.75 3.94 20.03
CA LEU A 93 7.17 3.75 20.32
C LEU A 93 7.71 2.40 19.86
N VAL A 94 6.92 1.32 19.95
CA VAL A 94 7.31 0.01 19.38
C VAL A 94 7.51 0.13 17.88
N GLU A 95 6.56 0.76 17.18
CA GLU A 95 6.66 1.01 15.75
C GLU A 95 7.88 1.88 15.42
N HIS A 96 8.08 2.97 16.16
CA HIS A 96 9.25 3.84 16.00
C HIS A 96 10.57 3.10 16.16
N VAL A 97 10.70 2.25 17.19
CA VAL A 97 11.91 1.45 17.44
C VAL A 97 12.15 0.44 16.33
N LEU A 98 11.12 -0.30 15.89
CA LEU A 98 11.25 -1.26 14.79
C LEU A 98 11.79 -0.58 13.52
N PHE A 99 11.20 0.54 13.11
CA PHE A 99 11.68 1.28 11.93
C PHE A 99 13.07 1.89 12.12
N SER A 100 13.34 2.47 13.29
CA SER A 100 14.64 3.12 13.59
C SER A 100 15.80 2.13 13.72
N ARG A 101 15.49 0.86 14.00
CA ARG A 101 16.47 -0.23 14.07
C ARG A 101 16.62 -1.00 12.76
N GLY A 102 15.86 -0.64 11.72
CA GLY A 102 15.97 -1.29 10.41
C GLY A 102 15.11 -2.55 10.24
N PHE A 103 14.24 -2.87 11.21
CA PHE A 103 13.27 -3.96 11.12
C PHE A 103 12.00 -3.50 10.41
N VAL A 104 12.16 -2.99 9.19
CA VAL A 104 11.10 -2.35 8.40
C VAL A 104 9.92 -3.27 8.17
N GLU A 105 10.14 -4.51 7.70
CA GLU A 105 9.06 -5.45 7.41
C GLU A 105 8.26 -5.80 8.66
N ILE A 106 8.95 -6.03 9.79
CA ILE A 106 8.31 -6.35 11.07
C ILE A 106 7.53 -5.14 11.59
N GLY A 107 8.07 -3.93 11.42
CA GLY A 107 7.37 -2.67 11.70
C GLY A 107 6.07 -2.55 10.89
N GLU A 108 6.09 -2.89 9.60
CA GLU A 108 4.90 -2.90 8.76
C GLU A 108 3.85 -3.93 9.22
N MET A 109 4.26 -5.16 9.54
CA MET A 109 3.36 -6.21 10.07
C MET A 109 2.72 -5.77 11.39
N TYR A 110 3.53 -5.21 12.30
CA TYR A 110 3.07 -4.65 13.55
C TYR A 110 2.04 -3.55 13.33
N HIS A 111 2.32 -2.61 12.40
CA HIS A 111 1.44 -1.49 12.06
C HIS A 111 0.09 -1.96 11.52
N ALA A 112 0.08 -2.87 10.54
CA ALA A 112 -1.15 -3.41 9.97
C ALA A 112 -1.99 -4.14 11.04
N TYR A 113 -1.34 -4.97 11.85
CA TYR A 113 -2.02 -5.71 12.92
C TYR A 113 -2.65 -4.75 13.95
N ARG A 114 -1.90 -3.78 14.47
CA ARG A 114 -2.42 -2.83 15.48
C ARG A 114 -3.57 -2.00 14.92
N ALA A 115 -3.47 -1.57 13.66
CA ALA A 115 -4.49 -0.78 12.98
C ALA A 115 -5.77 -1.59 12.83
N GLY A 116 -5.71 -2.82 12.29
CA GLY A 116 -6.88 -3.68 12.18
C GLY A 116 -7.52 -4.03 13.52
N ARG A 117 -6.73 -4.29 14.57
CA ARG A 117 -7.27 -4.48 15.92
C ARG A 117 -7.94 -3.21 16.47
N ALA A 118 -7.48 -2.02 16.09
CA ALA A 118 -8.17 -0.77 16.43
C ALA A 118 -9.53 -0.70 15.76
N LEU A 119 -9.62 -1.01 14.47
CA LEU A 119 -10.88 -1.01 13.72
C LEU A 119 -11.91 -2.00 14.27
N ILE A 120 -11.48 -3.20 14.68
CA ILE A 120 -12.37 -4.19 15.32
C ILE A 120 -12.91 -3.63 16.63
N ARG A 121 -12.05 -3.03 17.46
CA ARG A 121 -12.47 -2.43 18.74
C ARG A 121 -13.45 -1.28 18.52
N ASP A 122 -13.24 -0.48 17.49
CA ASP A 122 -14.10 0.64 17.09
C ASP A 122 -15.34 0.19 16.30
N LYS A 123 -15.51 -1.13 16.07
CA LYS A 123 -16.61 -1.75 15.32
C LYS A 123 -16.74 -1.27 13.88
N GLU A 124 -15.65 -0.79 13.29
CA GLU A 124 -15.59 -0.44 11.86
C GLU A 124 -15.49 -1.68 10.97
N ILE A 125 -14.84 -2.74 11.47
CA ILE A 125 -14.78 -4.05 10.81
C ILE A 125 -15.11 -5.16 11.80
N ARG A 126 -15.56 -6.30 11.30
CA ARG A 126 -15.78 -7.51 12.10
C ARG A 126 -14.53 -8.38 12.16
N GLU A 127 -14.48 -9.32 13.11
CA GLU A 127 -13.36 -10.26 13.26
C GLU A 127 -13.15 -11.12 11.99
N ASP A 128 -14.22 -11.51 11.29
CA ASP A 128 -14.15 -12.26 10.02
C ASP A 128 -13.64 -11.41 8.85
N GLN A 129 -13.62 -10.08 9.00
CA GLN A 129 -13.05 -9.14 8.03
C GLN A 129 -11.61 -8.76 8.37
N PHE A 130 -11.08 -9.19 9.51
CA PHE A 130 -9.71 -8.86 9.89
C PHE A 130 -8.70 -9.51 8.95
N ALA A 131 -7.87 -8.70 8.30
CA ALA A 131 -6.84 -9.18 7.37
C ALA A 131 -5.56 -9.66 8.07
N GLY A 132 -5.55 -9.73 9.41
CA GLY A 132 -4.38 -10.10 10.20
C GLY A 132 -3.29 -9.03 10.12
N SER A 133 -2.05 -9.47 9.98
CA SER A 133 -0.86 -8.59 9.90
C SER A 133 -0.58 -8.08 8.47
N GLY A 134 -1.55 -8.17 7.56
CA GLY A 134 -1.39 -7.63 6.22
C GLY A 134 -2.45 -8.09 5.24
N TYR A 135 -2.03 -8.93 4.30
CA TYR A 135 -2.80 -9.27 3.11
C TYR A 135 -3.52 -10.63 3.24
N PRO A 136 -4.61 -10.89 2.49
CA PRO A 136 -5.42 -12.06 2.68
C PRO A 136 -4.65 -13.34 2.29
N HIS A 137 -4.29 -14.17 3.27
CA HIS A 137 -3.51 -15.40 3.06
C HIS A 137 -4.13 -16.33 2.01
N SER A 138 -5.46 -16.48 2.00
CA SER A 138 -6.16 -17.34 1.03
C SER A 138 -5.99 -16.86 -0.42
N LYS A 139 -5.84 -15.54 -0.65
CA LYS A 139 -5.57 -14.98 -1.97
C LYS A 139 -4.10 -15.18 -2.34
N LEU A 140 -3.17 -14.94 -1.40
CA LEU A 140 -1.74 -15.18 -1.61
C LEU A 140 -1.43 -16.65 -1.94
N GLU A 141 -2.05 -17.61 -1.25
CA GLU A 141 -1.85 -19.04 -1.55
C GLU A 141 -2.37 -19.43 -2.95
N LYS A 142 -3.47 -18.83 -3.42
CA LYS A 142 -3.94 -19.02 -4.81
C LYS A 142 -2.93 -18.49 -5.82
N VAL A 143 -2.38 -17.30 -5.58
CA VAL A 143 -1.35 -16.70 -6.45
C VAL A 143 -0.07 -17.56 -6.45
N LYS A 144 0.36 -18.03 -5.28
CA LYS A 144 1.50 -18.95 -5.13
C LYS A 144 1.31 -20.26 -5.88
N LYS A 145 0.13 -20.88 -5.76
CA LYS A 145 -0.18 -22.11 -6.51
C LYS A 145 -0.09 -21.87 -8.02
N TRP A 146 -0.69 -20.77 -8.51
CA TRP A 146 -0.62 -20.42 -9.92
C TRP A 146 0.85 -20.19 -10.39
N HIS A 147 1.66 -19.47 -9.60
CA HIS A 147 3.08 -19.28 -9.92
C HIS A 147 3.86 -20.60 -9.97
N GLN A 148 3.58 -21.53 -9.07
CA GLN A 148 4.22 -22.86 -9.07
C GLN A 148 3.83 -23.68 -10.31
N GLU A 149 2.56 -23.66 -10.68
CA GLU A 149 2.03 -24.37 -11.87
C GLU A 149 2.60 -23.83 -13.18
N HIS A 150 2.93 -22.53 -13.23
CA HIS A 150 3.49 -21.87 -14.40
C HIS A 150 5.02 -21.67 -14.31
N GLU A 151 5.69 -22.38 -13.40
CA GLU A 151 7.13 -22.31 -13.20
C GLU A 151 7.65 -20.85 -13.12
N CYS A 152 7.00 -20.01 -12.33
CA CYS A 152 7.39 -18.60 -12.12
C CYS A 152 7.31 -18.17 -10.65
N ASP A 153 7.42 -19.12 -9.71
CA ASP A 153 7.47 -18.86 -8.26
C ASP A 153 8.82 -18.34 -7.77
N THR A 154 9.85 -18.25 -8.63
CA THR A 154 11.16 -17.69 -8.26
C THR A 154 11.72 -16.78 -9.34
N LEU A 155 12.56 -15.81 -8.94
CA LEU A 155 13.25 -14.91 -9.87
C LEU A 155 14.09 -15.71 -10.88
N GLU A 156 14.76 -16.76 -10.43
CA GLU A 156 15.55 -17.63 -11.30
C GLU A 156 14.66 -18.29 -12.36
N LYS A 157 13.47 -18.78 -12.00
CA LYS A 157 12.55 -19.36 -12.98
C LYS A 157 11.97 -18.31 -13.93
N VAL A 158 11.63 -17.11 -13.45
CA VAL A 158 11.24 -16.00 -14.32
C VAL A 158 12.36 -15.63 -15.31
N ASN A 159 13.62 -15.64 -14.86
CA ASN A 159 14.77 -15.45 -15.74
C ASN A 159 14.88 -16.57 -16.79
N GLU A 160 14.56 -17.83 -16.45
CA GLU A 160 14.52 -18.93 -17.42
C GLU A 160 13.46 -18.73 -18.51
N TRP A 161 12.30 -18.13 -18.20
CA TRP A 161 11.30 -17.76 -19.22
C TRP A 161 11.88 -16.80 -20.27
N VAL A 162 12.68 -15.83 -19.83
CA VAL A 162 13.37 -14.88 -20.71
C VAL A 162 14.43 -15.60 -21.56
N LYS A 163 15.31 -16.38 -20.92
CA LYS A 163 16.39 -17.10 -21.63
C LYS A 163 15.89 -18.07 -22.69
N ARG A 164 14.74 -18.70 -22.46
CA ARG A 164 14.11 -19.64 -23.40
C ARG A 164 13.37 -18.94 -24.55
N GLY A 165 13.28 -17.61 -24.55
CA GLY A 165 12.51 -16.86 -25.55
C GLY A 165 11.00 -17.04 -25.44
N LYS A 166 10.50 -17.46 -24.26
CA LYS A 166 9.09 -17.81 -24.03
C LYS A 166 8.33 -16.78 -23.21
N LEU A 167 8.91 -15.60 -22.97
CA LEU A 167 8.31 -14.57 -22.11
C LEU A 167 6.88 -14.20 -22.53
N LYS A 168 6.59 -14.19 -23.84
CA LYS A 168 5.24 -13.91 -24.36
C LYS A 168 4.18 -14.89 -23.86
N GLU A 169 4.49 -16.18 -23.75
CA GLU A 169 3.55 -17.18 -23.21
C GLU A 169 3.19 -16.85 -21.76
N LEU A 170 4.17 -16.45 -20.94
CA LEU A 170 3.94 -16.03 -19.56
C LEU A 170 3.18 -14.70 -19.46
N ILE A 171 3.43 -13.77 -20.39
CA ILE A 171 2.67 -12.51 -20.49
C ILE A 171 1.20 -12.79 -20.73
N ASP A 172 0.88 -13.59 -21.75
CA ASP A 172 -0.49 -13.92 -22.11
C ASP A 172 -1.22 -14.64 -20.98
N ALA A 173 -0.57 -15.62 -20.34
CA ALA A 173 -1.13 -16.34 -19.22
C ALA A 173 -1.42 -15.42 -18.02
N SER A 174 -0.50 -14.50 -17.71
CA SER A 174 -0.68 -13.54 -16.60
C SER A 174 -1.82 -12.55 -16.87
N ILE A 175 -1.91 -12.04 -18.09
CA ILE A 175 -2.97 -11.10 -18.50
C ILE A 175 -4.33 -11.81 -18.48
N ALA A 176 -4.42 -13.06 -18.95
CA ALA A 176 -5.67 -13.81 -18.94
C ALA A 176 -6.29 -13.94 -17.53
N VAL A 177 -5.46 -14.22 -16.51
CA VAL A 177 -5.92 -14.28 -15.11
C VAL A 177 -6.44 -12.94 -14.62
N TYR A 178 -5.78 -11.84 -15.00
CA TYR A 178 -6.24 -10.50 -14.68
C TYR A 178 -7.58 -10.18 -15.37
N GLU A 179 -7.74 -10.47 -16.66
CA GLU A 179 -9.00 -10.27 -17.38
C GLU A 179 -10.16 -11.08 -16.80
N GLU A 180 -9.94 -12.35 -16.47
CA GLU A 180 -10.95 -13.21 -15.83
C GLU A 180 -11.42 -12.60 -14.50
N SER A 181 -10.51 -11.99 -13.74
CA SER A 181 -10.86 -11.33 -12.48
C SER A 181 -11.75 -10.09 -12.69
N LEU A 182 -11.57 -9.36 -13.79
CA LEU A 182 -12.44 -8.25 -14.18
C LEU A 182 -13.82 -8.73 -14.63
N ASP A 183 -13.89 -9.86 -15.32
CA ASP A 183 -15.17 -10.48 -15.71
C ASP A 183 -15.97 -10.92 -14.47
N GLU A 184 -15.30 -11.50 -13.46
CA GLU A 184 -15.91 -11.78 -12.16
C GLU A 184 -16.37 -10.50 -11.45
N ALA A 185 -15.59 -9.41 -11.48
CA ALA A 185 -16.01 -8.12 -10.91
C ALA A 185 -17.28 -7.59 -11.58
N ALA A 186 -17.34 -7.62 -12.91
CA ALA A 186 -18.50 -7.18 -13.67
C ALA A 186 -19.74 -8.02 -13.32
N ARG A 187 -19.61 -9.35 -13.26
CA ARG A 187 -20.71 -10.24 -12.85
C ARG A 187 -21.20 -9.95 -11.44
N LYS A 188 -20.30 -9.74 -10.47
CA LYS A 188 -20.69 -9.40 -9.10
C LYS A 188 -21.37 -8.04 -9.00
N PHE A 189 -20.90 -7.04 -9.74
CA PHE A 189 -21.53 -5.72 -9.81
C PHE A 189 -22.96 -5.84 -10.32
N MET A 190 -23.17 -6.53 -11.44
CA MET A 190 -24.47 -6.70 -12.08
C MET A 190 -25.46 -7.52 -11.25
N ALA A 191 -24.98 -8.36 -10.33
CA ALA A 191 -25.81 -9.12 -9.41
C ALA A 191 -26.55 -8.24 -8.38
N ASN A 192 -26.11 -6.99 -8.18
CA ASN A 192 -26.78 -6.03 -7.30
C ASN A 192 -27.36 -4.85 -8.11
N PRO A 193 -28.68 -4.85 -8.42
CA PRO A 193 -29.31 -3.78 -9.20
C PRO A 193 -29.47 -2.46 -8.43
N HIS A 194 -29.18 -2.42 -7.12
CA HIS A 194 -29.33 -1.23 -6.29
C HIS A 194 -28.08 -0.34 -6.24
N VAL A 195 -26.98 -0.77 -6.88
CA VAL A 195 -25.73 -0.02 -6.87
C VAL A 195 -25.91 1.32 -7.57
N ARG A 196 -25.61 2.40 -6.85
CA ARG A 196 -25.56 3.77 -7.36
C ARG A 196 -24.17 4.39 -7.29
N VAL A 197 -23.26 3.77 -6.53
CA VAL A 197 -21.87 4.21 -6.37
C VAL A 197 -20.93 3.03 -6.59
N LEU A 198 -20.05 3.15 -7.58
CA LEU A 198 -18.92 2.26 -7.81
C LEU A 198 -17.67 2.90 -7.20
N VAL A 199 -17.11 2.26 -6.18
CA VAL A 199 -15.86 2.70 -5.55
C VAL A 199 -14.74 1.78 -6.00
N ILE A 200 -13.71 2.37 -6.61
CA ILE A 200 -12.50 1.66 -7.00
C ILE A 200 -11.38 2.11 -6.08
N THR A 201 -10.82 1.18 -5.33
CA THR A 201 -9.75 1.40 -4.36
C THR A 201 -8.55 0.54 -4.65
N GLY A 202 -7.37 1.10 -4.42
CA GLY A 202 -6.12 0.39 -4.59
C GLY A 202 -4.97 1.33 -4.30
N PRO A 203 -3.87 0.81 -3.73
CA PRO A 203 -2.73 1.61 -3.32
C PRO A 203 -2.04 2.27 -4.51
N SER A 204 -1.07 3.15 -4.24
CA SER A 204 -0.32 3.77 -5.34
C SER A 204 0.35 2.70 -6.20
N SER A 205 0.28 2.90 -7.52
CA SER A 205 0.91 2.05 -8.53
C SER A 205 0.35 0.63 -8.63
N SER A 206 -0.91 0.43 -8.26
CA SER A 206 -1.59 -0.85 -8.38
C SER A 206 -2.15 -1.18 -9.77
N GLY A 207 -2.25 -0.20 -10.68
CA GLY A 207 -2.94 -0.36 -11.99
C GLY A 207 -4.42 0.00 -11.94
N LYS A 208 -4.81 0.78 -10.92
CA LYS A 208 -6.20 1.16 -10.62
C LYS A 208 -6.89 1.86 -11.79
N THR A 209 -6.25 2.84 -12.42
CA THR A 209 -6.85 3.64 -13.50
C THR A 209 -7.29 2.77 -14.67
N THR A 210 -6.41 1.87 -15.13
CA THR A 210 -6.70 0.92 -16.21
C THR A 210 -7.77 -0.08 -15.79
N THR A 211 -7.70 -0.58 -14.56
CA THR A 211 -8.72 -1.48 -13.99
C THR A 211 -10.10 -0.82 -14.01
N THR A 212 -10.18 0.45 -13.59
CA THR A 212 -11.39 1.27 -13.60
C THR A 212 -11.95 1.38 -15.01
N HIS A 213 -11.13 1.75 -16.00
CA HIS A 213 -11.57 1.85 -17.39
C HIS A 213 -12.07 0.51 -17.94
N LYS A 214 -11.32 -0.57 -17.76
CA LYS A 214 -11.67 -1.90 -18.28
C LYS A 214 -12.94 -2.46 -17.65
N LEU A 215 -13.17 -2.21 -16.36
CA LEU A 215 -14.41 -2.59 -15.70
C LEU A 215 -15.59 -1.76 -16.22
N CYS A 216 -15.41 -0.44 -16.35
CA CYS A 216 -16.44 0.44 -16.90
C CYS A 216 -16.79 0.09 -18.36
N GLU A 217 -15.81 -0.27 -19.19
CA GLU A 217 -16.05 -0.73 -20.57
C GLU A 217 -16.93 -1.99 -20.62
N ARG A 218 -16.66 -2.98 -19.75
CA ARG A 218 -17.49 -4.19 -19.61
C ARG A 218 -18.91 -3.84 -19.21
N LEU A 219 -19.07 -3.03 -18.17
CA LEU A 219 -20.38 -2.65 -17.64
C LEU A 219 -21.17 -1.74 -18.60
N ARG A 220 -20.50 -0.90 -19.40
CA ARG A 220 -21.13 -0.11 -20.47
C ARG A 220 -21.70 -0.97 -21.58
N LYS A 221 -21.07 -2.11 -21.92
CA LYS A 221 -21.63 -3.07 -22.89
C LYS A 221 -22.95 -3.66 -22.39
N GLU A 222 -23.11 -3.74 -21.08
CA GLU A 222 -24.36 -4.14 -20.40
C GLU A 222 -25.34 -2.98 -20.17
N GLY A 223 -25.07 -1.79 -20.74
CA GLY A 223 -25.95 -0.62 -20.66
C GLY A 223 -25.77 0.25 -19.43
N ILE A 224 -24.79 -0.03 -18.56
CA ILE A 224 -24.51 0.79 -17.36
C ILE A 224 -23.74 2.05 -17.74
N ARG A 225 -24.25 3.21 -17.33
CA ARG A 225 -23.57 4.51 -17.52
C ARG A 225 -22.89 4.95 -16.24
N PHE A 226 -21.71 5.55 -16.36
CA PHE A 226 -20.92 6.01 -15.22
C PHE A 226 -20.60 7.48 -15.37
N LYS A 227 -20.55 8.18 -14.24
CA LYS A 227 -20.01 9.53 -14.15
C LYS A 227 -18.97 9.60 -13.04
N SER A 228 -17.75 9.99 -13.39
CA SER A 228 -16.62 10.02 -12.46
C SER A 228 -16.59 11.32 -11.65
N LEU A 229 -16.44 11.21 -10.34
CA LEU A 229 -16.10 12.34 -9.48
C LEU A 229 -14.59 12.30 -9.18
N GLU A 230 -13.86 13.30 -9.67
CA GLU A 230 -12.42 13.44 -9.43
C GLU A 230 -12.15 13.83 -7.97
N LEU A 231 -11.87 12.84 -7.12
CA LEU A 231 -11.65 13.04 -5.68
C LEU A 231 -10.36 13.80 -5.36
N ASP A 232 -9.36 13.73 -6.24
CA ASP A 232 -8.14 14.53 -6.15
C ASP A 232 -8.40 16.05 -6.10
N ASN A 233 -9.53 16.52 -6.64
CA ASN A 233 -9.87 17.94 -6.54
C ASN A 233 -10.18 18.40 -5.11
N TYR A 234 -10.39 17.48 -4.18
CA TYR A 234 -10.77 17.76 -2.79
C TYR A 234 -9.58 17.81 -1.83
N PHE A 235 -8.33 17.67 -2.30
CA PHE A 235 -7.14 17.86 -1.48
C PHE A 235 -7.13 19.24 -0.81
N TRP A 236 -6.70 19.30 0.46
CA TRP A 236 -6.33 20.56 1.10
C TRP A 236 -5.11 21.18 0.41
N ASN A 237 -4.89 22.49 0.56
CA ASN A 237 -3.70 23.13 0.00
C ASN A 237 -2.45 22.51 0.60
N LEU A 238 -1.40 22.30 -0.21
CA LEU A 238 -0.15 21.61 0.17
C LEU A 238 0.45 22.17 1.47
N GLN A 239 0.39 23.48 1.68
CA GLN A 239 0.92 24.15 2.88
C GLN A 239 0.19 23.78 4.18
N GLN A 240 -1.02 23.22 4.09
CA GLN A 240 -1.83 22.80 5.22
C GLN A 240 -1.52 21.35 5.66
N HIS A 241 -0.78 20.58 4.85
CA HIS A 241 -0.42 19.21 5.19
C HIS A 241 0.74 19.19 6.20
N PRO A 242 0.74 18.23 7.14
CA PRO A 242 1.82 18.12 8.12
C PRO A 242 3.14 17.74 7.44
N ARG A 243 4.25 18.10 8.09
CA ARG A 243 5.61 17.70 7.69
C ARG A 243 6.26 16.83 8.76
N ASP A 244 7.14 15.92 8.38
CA ASP A 244 8.00 15.19 9.33
C ASP A 244 9.26 15.98 9.75
N SER A 245 10.09 15.31 10.55
CA SER A 245 11.43 15.73 10.96
C SER A 245 12.41 15.96 9.81
N PHE A 246 12.14 15.46 8.61
CA PHE A 246 12.95 15.68 7.40
C PHE A 246 12.38 16.81 6.51
N GLY A 247 11.24 17.40 6.90
CA GLY A 247 10.56 18.45 6.16
C GLY A 247 9.70 17.96 4.99
N ASP A 248 9.49 16.65 4.86
CA ASP A 248 8.66 16.04 3.83
C ASP A 248 7.18 16.19 4.20
N TYR A 249 6.35 16.68 3.27
CA TYR A 249 4.89 16.75 3.46
C TYR A 249 4.26 15.36 3.43
N ASN A 250 3.35 15.09 4.38
CA ASN A 250 2.53 13.89 4.36
C ASN A 250 1.14 14.18 3.75
N TYR A 251 0.97 13.82 2.48
CA TYR A 251 -0.29 13.86 1.75
C TYR A 251 -0.84 12.44 1.45
N GLU A 252 -0.24 11.40 2.06
CA GLU A 252 -0.59 9.99 1.85
C GLU A 252 -1.48 9.48 3.01
N VAL A 253 -2.45 10.29 3.45
CA VAL A 253 -3.45 9.94 4.46
C VAL A 253 -4.86 10.36 4.02
N PRO A 254 -5.95 9.68 4.42
CA PRO A 254 -7.30 10.06 4.03
C PRO A 254 -7.67 11.52 4.36
N GLU A 255 -7.17 12.04 5.48
CA GLU A 255 -7.43 13.41 5.97
C GLU A 255 -6.80 14.50 5.11
N SER A 256 -5.91 14.13 4.18
CA SER A 256 -5.41 15.03 3.14
C SER A 256 -6.54 15.55 2.23
N LEU A 257 -7.68 14.84 2.18
CA LEU A 257 -8.89 15.19 1.46
C LEU A 257 -9.93 15.85 2.37
N ASP A 258 -10.73 16.74 1.80
CA ASP A 258 -11.89 17.34 2.47
C ASP A 258 -13.08 16.37 2.47
N LEU A 259 -13.03 15.39 3.39
CA LEU A 259 -14.01 14.31 3.51
C LEU A 259 -15.43 14.83 3.79
N ILE A 260 -15.55 15.96 4.52
CA ILE A 260 -16.85 16.59 4.79
C ILE A 260 -17.47 17.08 3.47
N LEU A 261 -16.70 17.80 2.66
CA LEU A 261 -17.16 18.30 1.37
C LEU A 261 -17.46 17.15 0.39
N ILE A 262 -16.63 16.10 0.37
CA ILE A 262 -16.88 14.90 -0.43
C ILE A 262 -18.25 14.30 -0.10
N ASN A 263 -18.55 14.04 1.18
CA ASN A 263 -19.83 13.45 1.58
C ASN A 263 -21.02 14.35 1.25
N LYS A 264 -20.88 15.66 1.47
CA LYS A 264 -21.92 16.62 1.07
C LYS A 264 -22.21 16.52 -0.42
N HIS A 265 -21.17 16.48 -1.25
CA HIS A 265 -21.30 16.42 -2.69
C HIS A 265 -21.83 15.08 -3.19
N VAL A 266 -21.34 13.96 -2.65
CA VAL A 266 -21.84 12.61 -2.97
C VAL A 266 -23.31 12.47 -2.59
N GLY A 267 -23.70 12.92 -1.39
CA GLY A 267 -25.10 12.91 -0.95
C GLY A 267 -26.01 13.74 -1.85
N ALA A 268 -25.61 14.97 -2.18
CA ALA A 268 -26.34 15.85 -3.08
C ALA A 268 -26.52 15.24 -4.48
N LEU A 269 -25.47 14.61 -5.02
CA LEU A 269 -25.53 13.94 -6.32
C LEU A 269 -26.50 12.77 -6.34
N LEU A 270 -26.51 11.95 -5.28
CA LEU A 270 -27.46 10.84 -5.16
C LEU A 270 -28.91 11.30 -4.96
N ALA A 271 -29.11 12.53 -4.47
CA ALA A 271 -30.41 13.20 -4.39
C ALA A 271 -30.83 13.90 -5.70
N GLY A 272 -29.99 13.85 -6.76
CA GLY A 272 -30.28 14.47 -8.05
C GLY A 272 -29.97 15.98 -8.12
N GLU A 273 -29.23 16.50 -7.14
CA GLU A 273 -28.82 17.90 -7.09
C GLU A 273 -27.56 18.17 -7.93
N THR A 274 -27.35 19.44 -8.28
CA THR A 274 -26.12 19.91 -8.95
C THR A 274 -25.13 20.39 -7.90
N ILE A 275 -23.87 19.98 -8.04
CA ILE A 275 -22.75 20.45 -7.22
C ILE A 275 -21.74 21.23 -8.06
N TYR A 276 -20.80 21.87 -7.38
CA TYR A 276 -19.67 22.59 -7.98
C TYR A 276 -18.38 22.07 -7.34
N PRO A 277 -17.79 20.99 -7.88
CA PRO A 277 -16.57 20.42 -7.30
C PRO A 277 -15.44 21.45 -7.43
N PRO A 278 -14.56 21.57 -6.42
CA PRO A 278 -13.36 22.39 -6.54
C PRO A 278 -12.44 21.87 -7.66
N LYS A 279 -11.35 22.57 -7.92
CA LYS A 279 -10.25 22.11 -8.77
C LYS A 279 -8.95 22.16 -8.00
N TYR A 280 -8.20 21.06 -7.96
CA TYR A 280 -6.87 21.04 -7.36
C TYR A 280 -5.79 21.21 -8.43
N ASN A 281 -4.86 22.13 -8.20
CA ASN A 281 -3.75 22.38 -9.09
C ASN A 281 -2.47 21.76 -8.51
N PHE A 282 -2.07 20.61 -9.04
CA PHE A 282 -0.88 19.89 -8.59
C PHE A 282 0.45 20.64 -8.81
N ASN A 283 0.49 21.60 -9.74
CA ASN A 283 1.70 22.40 -9.97
C ASN A 283 1.88 23.47 -8.87
N THR A 284 0.78 24.08 -8.43
CA THR A 284 0.81 25.12 -7.38
C THR A 284 0.59 24.56 -5.98
N GLY A 285 0.06 23.34 -5.87
CA GLY A 285 -0.34 22.71 -4.62
C GLY A 285 -1.56 23.39 -3.98
N ASN A 286 -2.43 24.05 -4.76
CA ASN A 286 -3.57 24.80 -4.25
C ASN A 286 -4.89 24.31 -4.81
N ARG A 287 -5.93 24.36 -3.97
CA ARG A 287 -7.33 24.14 -4.30
C ARG A 287 -8.00 25.46 -4.65
N GLU A 288 -8.68 25.48 -5.78
CA GLU A 288 -9.39 26.63 -6.33
C GLU A 288 -10.90 26.31 -6.46
N PRO A 289 -11.79 27.28 -6.20
CA PRO A 289 -13.21 27.13 -6.54
C PRO A 289 -13.41 26.88 -8.05
N SER A 290 -14.49 26.19 -8.41
CA SER A 290 -14.89 26.02 -9.81
C SER A 290 -16.36 26.34 -10.00
N ASP A 291 -16.68 27.07 -11.07
CA ASP A 291 -18.06 27.35 -11.48
C ASP A 291 -18.61 26.26 -12.42
N LYS A 292 -17.86 25.18 -12.65
CA LYS A 292 -18.29 24.07 -13.52
C LYS A 292 -19.34 23.22 -12.81
N PRO A 293 -20.60 23.18 -13.29
CA PRO A 293 -21.63 22.37 -12.65
C PRO A 293 -21.35 20.88 -12.90
N PHE A 294 -21.61 20.07 -11.89
CA PHE A 294 -21.56 18.61 -11.96
C PHE A 294 -22.87 18.05 -11.40
N LYS A 295 -23.54 17.19 -12.17
CA LYS A 295 -24.82 16.57 -11.80
C LYS A 295 -24.81 15.11 -12.23
N LEU A 296 -25.30 14.21 -11.38
CA LEU A 296 -25.48 12.80 -11.71
C LEU A 296 -26.87 12.59 -12.31
N ALA A 297 -26.97 11.92 -13.46
CA ALA A 297 -28.26 11.54 -14.02
C ALA A 297 -28.86 10.32 -13.28
N ASP A 298 -30.17 10.12 -13.40
CA ASP A 298 -30.89 9.06 -12.68
C ASP A 298 -30.43 7.65 -13.08
N ASP A 299 -30.00 7.48 -14.33
CA ASP A 299 -29.50 6.23 -14.91
C ASP A 299 -27.96 6.17 -14.97
N GLU A 300 -27.27 7.05 -14.25
CA GLU A 300 -25.82 7.02 -14.06
C GLU A 300 -25.45 6.48 -12.67
N VAL A 301 -24.38 5.69 -12.66
CA VAL A 301 -23.67 5.25 -11.46
C VAL A 301 -22.51 6.21 -11.20
N LEU A 302 -22.43 6.73 -9.98
CA LEU A 302 -21.31 7.57 -9.56
C LEU A 302 -20.05 6.72 -9.40
N LEU A 303 -18.99 7.06 -10.12
CA LEU A 303 -17.69 6.40 -10.01
C LEU A 303 -16.77 7.23 -9.10
N LEU A 304 -16.26 6.57 -8.06
CA LEU A 304 -15.29 7.12 -7.11
C LEU A 304 -13.99 6.31 -7.21
N ASP A 305 -12.97 6.86 -7.87
CA ASP A 305 -11.62 6.29 -7.92
C ASP A 305 -10.74 6.98 -6.87
N SER A 306 -10.25 6.22 -5.88
CA SER A 306 -9.47 6.76 -4.76
C SER A 306 -8.55 5.73 -4.13
N LEU A 307 -7.43 6.17 -3.55
CA LEU A 307 -6.59 5.31 -2.69
C LEU A 307 -7.35 4.84 -1.45
N TYR A 308 -8.25 5.66 -0.91
CA TYR A 308 -8.91 5.45 0.39
C TYR A 308 -10.42 5.23 0.26
N GLY A 309 -10.93 4.72 -0.86
CA GLY A 309 -12.37 4.50 -1.02
C GLY A 309 -12.97 3.43 -0.09
N LEU A 310 -12.13 2.64 0.60
CA LEU A 310 -12.54 1.75 1.69
C LEU A 310 -12.60 2.45 3.06
N PHE A 311 -12.10 3.68 3.17
CA PHE A 311 -12.16 4.46 4.40
C PHE A 311 -13.61 4.92 4.63
N PRO A 312 -14.30 4.48 5.71
CA PRO A 312 -15.73 4.73 5.87
C PRO A 312 -16.13 6.21 5.80
N PRO A 313 -15.37 7.14 6.40
CA PRO A 313 -15.64 8.57 6.26
C PRO A 313 -15.61 9.10 4.83
N MET A 314 -15.07 8.40 3.83
CA MET A 314 -15.10 8.84 2.44
C MET A 314 -16.48 8.70 1.78
N THR A 315 -17.29 7.74 2.23
CA THR A 315 -18.62 7.43 1.65
C THR A 315 -19.69 7.24 2.71
N ALA A 316 -19.57 7.97 3.83
CA ALA A 316 -20.49 7.91 4.97
C ALA A 316 -21.92 8.37 4.61
N SER A 317 -22.08 9.23 3.59
CA SER A 317 -23.37 9.67 3.08
C SER A 317 -24.10 8.64 2.21
N VAL A 318 -23.51 7.45 2.00
CA VAL A 318 -24.03 6.41 1.10
C VAL A 318 -24.24 5.10 1.86
N GLU A 319 -25.48 4.60 1.81
CA GLU A 319 -25.88 3.29 2.33
C GLU A 319 -25.06 2.16 1.68
N ARG A 320 -24.80 1.07 2.42
CA ARG A 320 -23.90 -0.01 1.96
C ARG A 320 -24.46 -0.74 0.73
N GLU A 321 -25.76 -0.91 0.66
CA GLU A 321 -26.49 -1.60 -0.40
C GLU A 321 -26.40 -0.88 -1.75
N LYS A 322 -26.20 0.44 -1.71
CA LYS A 322 -25.99 1.31 -2.88
C LYS A 322 -24.54 1.38 -3.34
N LYS A 323 -23.61 0.74 -2.62
CA LYS A 323 -22.17 0.74 -2.93
C LYS A 323 -21.73 -0.61 -3.48
N PHE A 324 -20.91 -0.55 -4.51
CA PHE A 324 -20.02 -1.66 -4.90
C PHE A 324 -18.58 -1.20 -4.75
N GLN A 325 -17.81 -1.88 -3.91
CA GLN A 325 -16.44 -1.53 -3.55
C GLN A 325 -15.47 -2.57 -4.09
N LEU A 326 -14.61 -2.16 -5.02
CA LEU A 326 -13.54 -2.99 -5.58
C LEU A 326 -12.22 -2.57 -4.97
N TYR A 327 -11.42 -3.55 -4.54
CA TYR A 327 -10.02 -3.36 -4.18
C TYR A 327 -9.11 -3.99 -5.23
N ILE A 328 -8.06 -3.29 -5.67
CA ILE A 328 -6.99 -3.85 -6.49
C ILE A 328 -5.65 -3.75 -5.76
N GLU A 329 -4.88 -4.84 -5.76
CA GLU A 329 -3.50 -4.91 -5.26
C GLU A 329 -2.62 -5.69 -6.24
N THR A 330 -1.31 -5.47 -6.19
CA THR A 330 -0.31 -6.15 -7.05
C THR A 330 0.21 -7.43 -6.41
N LEU A 331 -0.67 -8.30 -5.93
CA LEU A 331 -0.26 -9.50 -5.22
C LEU A 331 0.61 -10.40 -6.13
N THR A 332 1.87 -10.56 -5.75
CA THR A 332 2.77 -11.57 -6.32
C THR A 332 3.45 -12.34 -5.20
N THR A 333 3.79 -13.59 -5.48
CA THR A 333 4.44 -14.52 -4.55
C THR A 333 5.70 -15.07 -5.21
N LEU A 334 6.57 -14.13 -5.60
CA LEU A 334 7.87 -14.45 -6.15
C LEU A 334 8.88 -14.60 -5.02
N TYR A 335 9.75 -15.61 -5.12
CA TYR A 335 10.86 -15.80 -4.21
C TYR A 335 12.20 -15.56 -4.89
N PHE A 336 13.23 -15.19 -4.14
CA PHE A 336 14.57 -14.98 -4.67
C PHE A 336 15.63 -15.52 -3.70
N SER A 337 16.60 -16.26 -4.23
CA SER A 337 17.66 -16.88 -3.42
C SER A 337 18.86 -15.97 -3.12
N GLY A 338 19.02 -14.88 -3.89
CA GLY A 338 20.17 -13.99 -3.80
C GLY A 338 19.94 -12.75 -2.94
N TYR A 339 18.86 -12.69 -2.16
CA TYR A 339 18.62 -11.62 -1.20
C TYR A 339 18.53 -12.24 0.19
N LYS A 340 19.56 -11.98 1.01
CA LYS A 340 19.76 -12.54 2.37
C LYS A 340 19.84 -14.09 2.38
N ASN A 341 19.89 -14.72 3.56
CA ASN A 341 20.29 -16.12 3.78
C ASN A 341 19.24 -17.18 3.31
N GLY A 342 18.75 -17.13 2.06
CA GLY A 342 17.89 -18.18 1.50
C GLY A 342 16.90 -17.73 0.42
N LYS A 343 15.95 -18.61 0.07
CA LYS A 343 14.85 -18.36 -0.88
C LYS A 343 13.78 -17.49 -0.20
N GLU A 344 13.94 -16.17 -0.25
CA GLU A 344 13.07 -15.20 0.44
C GLU A 344 11.94 -14.69 -0.43
N PHE A 345 10.81 -14.37 0.20
CA PHE A 345 9.67 -13.74 -0.45
C PHE A 345 10.01 -12.30 -0.84
N LEU A 346 9.79 -11.95 -2.11
CA LEU A 346 9.95 -10.58 -2.59
C LEU A 346 8.69 -9.77 -2.30
N PRO A 347 8.79 -8.67 -1.52
CA PRO A 347 7.63 -7.83 -1.25
C PRO A 347 7.06 -7.25 -2.54
N PHE A 348 5.80 -7.56 -2.84
CA PHE A 348 5.15 -6.98 -4.01
C PHE A 348 4.98 -5.45 -3.94
N THR A 349 5.17 -4.86 -2.75
CA THR A 349 5.30 -3.42 -2.57
C THR A 349 6.51 -2.85 -3.32
N ASP A 350 7.55 -3.64 -3.52
CA ASP A 350 8.75 -3.22 -4.27
C ASP A 350 8.47 -3.13 -5.77
N TYR A 351 7.57 -3.96 -6.29
CA TYR A 351 7.06 -3.83 -7.67
C TYR A 351 6.29 -2.53 -7.81
N ARG A 352 5.46 -2.19 -6.81
CA ARG A 352 4.74 -0.90 -6.78
C ARG A 352 5.70 0.29 -6.67
N LEU A 353 6.80 0.15 -5.92
CA LEU A 353 7.86 1.15 -5.85
C LEU A 353 8.51 1.37 -7.23
N LEU A 354 8.92 0.30 -7.93
CA LEU A 354 9.46 0.39 -9.29
C LEU A 354 8.48 1.01 -10.27
N ARG A 355 7.22 0.56 -10.25
CA ARG A 355 6.13 1.14 -11.04
C ARG A 355 5.95 2.63 -10.74
N ARG A 356 6.01 3.03 -9.46
CA ARG A 356 5.88 4.44 -9.03
C ARG A 356 7.05 5.29 -9.53
N MET A 357 8.28 4.78 -9.44
CA MET A 357 9.47 5.47 -9.94
C MET A 357 9.32 5.79 -11.44
N LEU A 358 9.03 4.79 -12.27
CA LEU A 358 8.87 4.97 -13.72
C LEU A 358 7.76 5.96 -14.08
N ARG A 359 6.61 5.88 -13.40
CA ARG A 359 5.49 6.80 -13.63
C ARG A 359 5.82 8.22 -13.21
N ASP A 360 6.40 8.41 -12.03
CA ASP A 360 6.62 9.73 -11.45
C ASP A 360 7.69 10.50 -12.25
N GLU A 361 8.72 9.80 -12.76
CA GLU A 361 9.71 10.36 -13.68
C GLU A 361 9.06 10.82 -14.99
N LYS A 362 8.26 9.95 -15.61
CA LYS A 362 7.68 10.19 -16.93
C LYS A 362 6.55 11.21 -16.95
N TYR A 363 5.71 11.25 -15.91
CA TYR A 363 4.44 11.97 -15.93
C TYR A 363 4.30 13.07 -14.87
N ARG A 364 5.14 13.09 -13.82
CA ARG A 364 4.96 14.02 -12.70
C ARG A 364 6.16 14.94 -12.45
N ASN A 365 7.20 14.87 -13.30
CA ASN A 365 8.44 15.62 -13.13
C ASN A 365 9.01 15.47 -11.70
N HIS A 366 8.86 14.26 -11.14
CA HIS A 366 9.36 13.90 -9.82
C HIS A 366 10.53 12.94 -9.98
N PRO A 367 11.74 13.31 -9.49
CA PRO A 367 12.88 12.42 -9.55
C PRO A 367 12.59 11.11 -8.82
N ILE A 368 12.95 9.99 -9.44
CA ILE A 368 12.82 8.63 -8.89
C ILE A 368 13.44 8.46 -7.50
N GLU A 369 14.52 9.20 -7.20
CA GLU A 369 15.15 9.25 -5.88
C GLU A 369 14.17 9.77 -4.82
N ARG A 370 13.40 10.81 -5.13
CA ARG A 370 12.37 11.33 -4.23
C ARG A 370 11.29 10.29 -3.95
N THR A 371 10.93 9.49 -4.96
CA THR A 371 9.97 8.39 -4.78
C THR A 371 10.49 7.34 -3.80
N LEU A 372 11.78 6.99 -3.87
CA LEU A 372 12.42 6.08 -2.90
C LEU A 372 12.35 6.67 -1.48
N GLY A 373 12.81 7.91 -1.30
CA GLY A 373 12.80 8.59 0.00
C GLY A 373 11.41 8.74 0.63
N HIS A 374 10.38 8.92 -0.21
CA HIS A 374 9.00 9.14 0.23
C HIS A 374 8.19 7.85 0.42
N TRP A 375 8.70 6.69 -0.02
CA TRP A 375 7.92 5.44 -0.05
C TRP A 375 7.37 5.02 1.32
N HIS A 376 8.08 5.33 2.41
CA HIS A 376 7.64 5.03 3.77
C HIS A 376 6.29 5.70 4.13
N TYR A 377 5.97 6.89 3.60
CA TYR A 377 4.66 7.52 3.80
C TYR A 377 3.55 6.76 3.12
N VAL A 378 3.81 6.37 1.87
CA VAL A 378 2.91 5.56 1.05
C VAL A 378 2.56 4.28 1.80
N ARG A 379 3.58 3.60 2.34
CA ARG A 379 3.42 2.38 3.12
C ARG A 379 2.66 2.61 4.42
N LYS A 380 3.00 3.67 5.18
CA LYS A 380 2.31 3.99 6.43
C LYS A 380 0.82 4.26 6.21
N GLY A 381 0.48 5.09 5.23
CA GLY A 381 -0.93 5.37 4.88
C GLY A 381 -1.68 4.13 4.42
N GLU A 382 -1.05 3.27 3.62
CA GLU A 382 -1.64 2.01 3.18
C GLU A 382 -1.91 1.07 4.36
N LEU A 383 -0.93 0.86 5.24
CA LEU A 383 -1.01 -0.10 6.34
C LEU A 383 -1.96 0.36 7.45
N GLY A 384 -2.17 1.67 7.61
CA GLY A 384 -3.13 2.22 8.57
C GLY A 384 -4.56 2.26 8.05
N ASP A 385 -4.74 2.69 6.80
CA ASP A 385 -6.07 3.09 6.32
C ASP A 385 -6.67 2.21 5.24
N ILE A 386 -5.84 1.51 4.45
CA ILE A 386 -6.28 0.70 3.32
C ILE A 386 -6.27 -0.79 3.69
N ILE A 387 -5.09 -1.33 4.03
CA ILE A 387 -4.86 -2.76 4.24
C ILE A 387 -5.79 -3.37 5.31
N PRO A 388 -6.00 -2.72 6.47
CA PRO A 388 -6.90 -3.25 7.48
C PRO A 388 -8.36 -3.41 7.03
N ARG A 389 -8.77 -2.73 5.96
CA ARG A 389 -10.16 -2.68 5.46
C ARG A 389 -10.37 -3.47 4.17
N ILE A 390 -9.36 -4.15 3.63
CA ILE A 390 -9.45 -4.81 2.31
C ILE A 390 -10.55 -5.85 2.19
N ASN A 391 -10.88 -6.57 3.27
CA ASN A 391 -11.96 -7.57 3.27
C ASN A 391 -13.38 -6.95 3.43
N VAL A 392 -13.48 -5.62 3.46
CA VAL A 392 -14.77 -4.90 3.34
C VAL A 392 -15.20 -4.82 1.86
N ALA A 393 -14.24 -4.88 0.94
CA ALA A 393 -14.50 -4.83 -0.50
C ALA A 393 -15.36 -6.02 -0.97
N ASP A 394 -16.24 -5.77 -1.92
CA ASP A 394 -17.07 -6.79 -2.59
C ASP A 394 -16.22 -7.75 -3.44
N ILE A 395 -15.08 -7.24 -3.94
CA ILE A 395 -14.10 -8.02 -4.69
C ILE A 395 -12.69 -7.46 -4.54
N ILE A 396 -11.71 -8.38 -4.46
CA ILE A 396 -10.28 -8.10 -4.52
C ILE A 396 -9.72 -8.61 -5.85
N ILE A 397 -9.29 -7.67 -6.69
CA ILE A 397 -8.59 -7.88 -7.95
C ILE A 397 -7.09 -7.99 -7.69
N ASN A 398 -6.45 -8.94 -8.37
CA ASN A 398 -5.01 -9.03 -8.39
C ASN A 398 -4.47 -8.41 -9.69
N GLY A 399 -3.83 -7.25 -9.58
CA GLY A 399 -3.08 -6.60 -10.66
C GLY A 399 -1.59 -6.94 -10.66
N GLY A 400 -1.14 -7.97 -9.93
CA GLY A 400 0.22 -8.48 -10.03
C GLY A 400 0.38 -9.38 -11.25
N LEU A 401 1.39 -9.16 -12.08
CA LEU A 401 1.72 -9.99 -13.23
C LEU A 401 3.09 -10.65 -13.03
N ALA A 402 3.21 -11.95 -13.31
CA ALA A 402 4.41 -12.72 -13.00
C ALA A 402 5.64 -12.30 -13.82
N PHE A 403 5.44 -11.79 -15.04
CA PHE A 403 6.49 -11.38 -15.96
C PHE A 403 7.07 -9.98 -15.68
N GLU A 404 6.56 -9.25 -14.70
CA GLU A 404 6.82 -7.82 -14.56
C GLU A 404 8.27 -7.44 -14.33
N LEU A 405 9.04 -8.20 -13.55
CA LEU A 405 10.42 -7.82 -13.20
C LEU A 405 11.32 -7.65 -14.44
N PRO A 406 11.38 -8.61 -15.39
CA PRO A 406 12.11 -8.43 -16.65
C PRO A 406 11.74 -7.15 -17.40
N VAL A 407 10.46 -6.80 -17.44
CA VAL A 407 9.95 -5.62 -18.14
C VAL A 407 10.29 -4.34 -17.38
N LEU A 408 10.10 -4.32 -16.06
CA LEU A 408 10.45 -3.20 -15.19
C LEU A 408 11.97 -2.96 -15.18
N LYS A 409 12.79 -4.01 -15.19
CA LYS A 409 14.26 -3.91 -15.31
C LYS A 409 14.64 -3.24 -16.62
N GLN A 410 14.01 -3.66 -17.73
CA GLN A 410 14.27 -3.05 -19.03
C GLN A 410 13.84 -1.58 -19.06
N ALA A 411 12.65 -1.27 -18.55
CA ALA A 411 12.13 0.10 -18.51
C ALA A 411 12.94 1.02 -17.59
N MET A 412 13.46 0.48 -16.47
CA MET A 412 14.31 1.22 -15.53
C MET A 412 15.69 1.51 -16.12
N GLY A 413 16.23 0.63 -16.97
CA GLY A 413 17.57 0.77 -17.52
C GLY A 413 18.61 1.01 -16.42
N ASP A 414 19.41 2.06 -16.59
CA ASP A 414 20.41 2.53 -15.62
C ASP A 414 19.89 3.63 -14.69
N SER A 415 18.61 3.98 -14.76
CA SER A 415 18.06 5.11 -14.01
C SER A 415 17.99 4.86 -12.50
N PHE A 416 17.99 3.62 -12.01
CA PHE A 416 17.76 3.34 -10.58
C PHE A 416 18.64 4.21 -9.64
N PRO A 417 18.05 4.95 -8.68
CA PRO A 417 18.75 6.00 -7.97
C PRO A 417 19.79 5.47 -6.97
N PRO A 418 20.85 6.24 -6.69
CA PRO A 418 21.73 5.95 -5.56
C PRO A 418 20.96 6.08 -4.24
N PHE A 419 21.20 5.16 -3.30
CA PHE A 419 20.50 5.13 -2.01
C PHE A 419 21.44 5.25 -0.80
N GLN A 420 22.76 5.30 -1.01
CA GLN A 420 23.75 5.28 0.07
C GLN A 420 23.64 6.47 1.03
N HIS A 421 23.32 7.65 0.51
CA HIS A 421 23.18 8.88 1.30
C HIS A 421 22.06 8.78 2.37
N TYR A 422 21.05 7.91 2.18
CA TYR A 422 20.01 7.69 3.18
C TYR A 422 20.56 7.07 4.47
N LEU A 423 21.61 6.25 4.38
CA LEU A 423 22.26 5.69 5.56
C LEU A 423 22.92 6.80 6.39
N GLU A 424 23.59 7.75 5.74
CA GLU A 424 24.22 8.91 6.38
C GLU A 424 23.19 9.81 7.08
N GLN A 425 22.00 9.93 6.49
CA GLN A 425 20.86 10.65 7.05
C GLN A 425 20.07 9.85 8.11
N ARG A 426 20.49 8.61 8.42
CA ARG A 426 19.76 7.67 9.29
C ARG A 426 18.34 7.36 8.83
N ARG A 427 18.07 7.47 7.53
CA ARG A 427 16.80 7.07 6.89
C ARG A 427 16.90 5.62 6.45
N LEU A 428 16.71 4.69 7.39
CA LEU A 428 16.93 3.26 7.14
C LEU A 428 15.93 2.64 6.15
N ASP A 429 14.65 3.04 6.17
CA ASP A 429 13.64 2.48 5.24
C ASP A 429 14.03 2.64 3.74
N PRO A 430 14.28 3.87 3.22
CA PRO A 430 14.66 4.02 1.83
C PRO A 430 16.03 3.41 1.52
N TYR A 431 16.95 3.35 2.48
CA TYR A 431 18.23 2.64 2.33
C TYR A 431 18.03 1.13 2.13
N ILE A 432 17.29 0.49 3.03
CA ILE A 432 17.04 -0.96 3.03
C ILE A 432 16.28 -1.37 1.77
N ARG A 433 15.25 -0.60 1.38
CA ARG A 433 14.50 -0.83 0.13
C ARG A 433 15.36 -0.58 -1.09
N GLY A 434 16.16 0.49 -1.10
CA GLY A 434 17.10 0.80 -2.17
C GLY A 434 18.06 -0.37 -2.42
N LYS A 435 18.71 -0.86 -1.36
CA LYS A 435 19.60 -2.02 -1.39
C LYS A 435 18.88 -3.27 -1.92
N ARG A 436 17.67 -3.55 -1.42
CA ARG A 436 16.87 -4.70 -1.86
C ARG A 436 16.50 -4.64 -3.32
N VAL A 437 15.86 -3.56 -3.75
CA VAL A 437 15.37 -3.40 -5.12
C VAL A 437 16.52 -3.39 -6.11
N LYS A 438 17.64 -2.72 -5.78
CA LYS A 438 18.84 -2.77 -6.61
C LYS A 438 19.35 -4.20 -6.78
N ASN A 439 19.44 -4.97 -5.69
CA ASN A 439 19.86 -6.36 -5.75
C ASN A 439 18.93 -7.23 -6.60
N ILE A 440 17.61 -7.05 -6.49
CA ILE A 440 16.62 -7.73 -7.34
C ILE A 440 16.86 -7.37 -8.81
N LEU A 441 17.00 -6.08 -9.13
CA LEU A 441 17.23 -5.61 -10.49
C LEU A 441 18.55 -6.13 -11.07
N ASP A 442 19.61 -6.25 -10.27
CA ASP A 442 20.91 -6.76 -10.73
C ASP A 442 20.88 -8.25 -11.07
N HIS A 443 20.02 -9.02 -10.40
CA HIS A 443 19.82 -10.44 -10.68
C HIS A 443 18.67 -10.72 -11.64
N THR A 444 17.92 -9.70 -12.06
CA THR A 444 16.84 -9.83 -13.04
C THR A 444 17.42 -9.72 -14.45
N ILE A 445 17.08 -10.70 -15.30
CA ILE A 445 17.36 -10.61 -16.73
C ILE A 445 16.31 -9.71 -17.38
N SER A 446 16.77 -8.66 -18.06
CA SER A 446 15.93 -7.76 -18.87
C SER A 446 15.12 -8.55 -19.88
N ALA A 447 13.87 -8.14 -20.12
CA ALA A 447 12.98 -8.80 -21.06
C ALA A 447 13.58 -8.89 -22.49
N ASN A 448 14.42 -7.92 -22.87
CA ASN A 448 15.06 -7.82 -24.20
C ASN A 448 14.06 -7.81 -25.35
N VAL A 449 12.96 -7.07 -25.16
CA VAL A 449 11.86 -6.94 -26.12
C VAL A 449 11.68 -5.48 -26.52
N ASP A 450 11.04 -5.21 -27.66
CA ASP A 450 10.60 -3.84 -27.93
C ASP A 450 9.43 -3.50 -27.01
N LEU A 451 9.63 -2.56 -26.07
CA LEU A 451 8.55 -2.14 -25.18
C LEU A 451 7.46 -1.35 -25.93
N ASP A 452 7.76 -0.79 -27.09
CA ASP A 452 6.76 -0.11 -27.93
C ASP A 452 5.98 -1.08 -28.82
N ASP A 453 6.34 -2.37 -28.84
CA ASP A 453 5.56 -3.42 -29.50
C ASP A 453 4.33 -3.80 -28.66
N MET A 454 3.17 -3.29 -29.07
CA MET A 454 1.88 -3.55 -28.44
C MET A 454 1.36 -4.98 -28.68
N THR A 455 1.99 -5.77 -29.55
CA THR A 455 1.64 -7.19 -29.72
C THR A 455 2.17 -8.05 -28.58
N LEU A 456 3.24 -7.61 -27.91
CA LEU A 456 3.81 -8.31 -26.77
C LEU A 456 3.07 -7.97 -25.48
N ILE A 457 3.01 -6.69 -25.13
CA ILE A 457 2.25 -6.19 -23.98
C ILE A 457 1.14 -5.28 -24.54
N PRO A 458 -0.13 -5.72 -24.54
CA PRO A 458 -1.24 -4.94 -25.08
C PRO A 458 -1.34 -3.53 -24.48
N GLU A 459 -1.78 -2.57 -25.29
CA GLU A 459 -1.99 -1.17 -24.87
C GLU A 459 -3.00 -1.00 -23.72
N ASP A 460 -3.83 -2.01 -23.48
CA ASP A 460 -4.84 -2.05 -22.43
C ASP A 460 -4.43 -2.90 -21.22
N CYS A 461 -3.18 -3.36 -21.16
CA CYS A 461 -2.59 -3.96 -19.97
C CYS A 461 -2.28 -2.86 -18.94
N HIS A 462 -2.63 -3.06 -17.67
CA HIS A 462 -2.43 -2.04 -16.62
C HIS A 462 -0.96 -1.72 -16.33
N LEU A 463 -0.02 -2.59 -16.71
CA LEU A 463 1.41 -2.29 -16.63
C LEU A 463 1.81 -1.09 -17.50
N ARG A 464 1.05 -0.83 -18.58
CA ARG A 464 1.28 0.30 -19.50
C ARG A 464 1.11 1.67 -18.84
N GLU A 465 0.47 1.75 -17.68
CA GLU A 465 0.44 2.98 -16.86
C GLU A 465 1.84 3.43 -16.43
N PHE A 466 2.78 2.49 -16.32
CA PHE A 466 4.10 2.72 -15.74
C PHE A 466 5.20 2.71 -16.79
N ILE A 467 5.14 1.77 -17.74
CA ILE A 467 6.14 1.66 -18.81
C ILE A 467 5.81 2.54 -20.03
N GLY A 468 4.58 3.05 -20.12
CA GLY A 468 4.07 3.83 -21.26
C GLY A 468 3.40 2.99 -22.34
N GLY A 469 2.74 3.67 -23.28
CA GLY A 469 1.95 3.03 -24.34
C GLY A 469 0.53 2.63 -23.91
N SER A 470 0.02 3.17 -22.79
CA SER A 470 -1.36 2.88 -22.37
C SER A 470 -2.35 3.58 -23.29
N LYS A 471 -3.39 2.84 -23.73
CA LYS A 471 -4.54 3.44 -24.42
C LYS A 471 -5.39 4.30 -23.50
N TYR A 472 -5.30 4.07 -22.18
CA TYR A 472 -6.06 4.81 -21.19
C TYR A 472 -5.27 6.02 -20.69
N LYS A 473 -5.89 7.20 -20.74
CA LYS A 473 -5.40 8.42 -20.08
C LYS A 473 -6.09 8.61 -18.72
N SER A 474 -5.72 9.65 -17.98
CA SER A 474 -6.43 10.02 -16.73
C SER A 474 -7.94 10.02 -16.94
N LEU A 475 -8.71 9.66 -15.92
CA LEU A 475 -10.17 9.44 -15.96
C LEU A 475 -10.95 10.70 -16.39
N THR A 476 -10.96 10.99 -17.69
CA THR A 476 -11.94 11.88 -18.32
C THR A 476 -12.91 10.99 -19.05
N LEU A 477 -13.83 10.40 -18.28
CA LEU A 477 -14.83 9.43 -18.73
C LEU A 477 -16.19 10.07 -19.02
#